data_AF-A0A5J5LN20-F1
#
_entry.id   AF-A0A5J5LN20-F1
#
_cell.length_a   1.000
_cell.length_b   1.000
_cell.length_c   1.000
_cell.angle_alpha   90.00
_cell.angle_beta   90.00
_cell.angle_gamma   90.00
#
_symmetry.space_group_name_H-M   'P 1'
#
loop_
_entity.id
_entity.type
_entity.pdbx_description
1 polymer ?
#
loop_
_entity_poly.entity_id
_entity_poly.type
_entity_poly.pdbx_seq_one_letter_code
_entity_poly.pdbx_strand_id
1 'polypeptide(L)'
;MAFLDSEENPHIRDLGTALVLAIERDEGVEVSDLKYIGKTKVEKLLYLGIEEFDLPVTYCWYLAGAKIADCDVDVSTLKKQAGGNGNYKLSNSLQQIQKSSGVRKSPSNKTNKSKVNEYSRFYTKKINLEGVFYKPLLDYLYEFYNEYAPKEYAQVYLRSIDYRQILNQIQKDIENQVGEHNQSSLADFNSQTPKLQDRRGSLDDASTSLRMELTAIDDLDHTVTTFKRFSSLLNKSYAKILQLDYEDHKMEHLNHIEDLSQFFYSWVWQHPCLIIAKNTAVGPKKWELISAIQNRRDRFMTDFKTEIEKHRSAQARIFEL
;
A
#
# COMPACT_ATOMS: atom_id res chain seq x y z
N MET A 1 9.36 15.15 -8.05
CA MET A 1 8.92 15.48 -9.42
C MET A 1 7.67 16.31 -9.27
N ALA A 2 7.72 17.58 -9.62
CA ALA A 2 6.56 18.47 -9.65
C ALA A 2 6.60 19.18 -10.99
N PHE A 3 5.79 18.71 -11.92
CA PHE A 3 5.51 19.44 -13.16
C PHE A 3 4.20 20.19 -12.96
N LEU A 4 4.25 21.50 -13.19
CA LEU A 4 3.10 22.40 -13.14
C LEU A 4 2.05 21.97 -14.19
N ASP A 5 0.79 21.89 -13.75
CA ASP A 5 -0.45 21.63 -14.51
C ASP A 5 -0.38 20.54 -15.58
N SER A 6 -0.43 19.27 -15.16
CA SER A 6 -0.85 18.20 -16.07
C SER A 6 -2.34 18.34 -16.40
N GLU A 7 -2.73 18.05 -17.65
CA GLU A 7 -4.14 17.91 -18.06
C GLU A 7 -4.91 16.85 -17.24
N GLU A 8 -4.18 16.05 -16.47
CA GLU A 8 -4.67 14.95 -15.63
C GLU A 8 -5.15 15.46 -14.25
N ASN A 9 -4.54 16.55 -13.73
CA ASN A 9 -4.85 17.10 -12.40
C ASN A 9 -6.32 17.49 -12.21
N PRO A 10 -7.02 18.10 -13.18
CA PRO A 10 -8.45 18.39 -13.06
C PRO A 10 -9.28 17.12 -12.81
N HIS A 11 -8.96 16.02 -13.50
CA HIS A 11 -9.68 14.74 -13.34
C HIS A 11 -9.48 14.16 -11.95
N ILE A 12 -8.24 14.15 -11.45
CA ILE A 12 -7.90 13.65 -10.12
C ILE A 12 -8.59 14.51 -9.04
N ARG A 13 -8.62 15.84 -9.22
CA ARG A 13 -9.30 16.75 -8.29
C ARG A 13 -10.82 16.60 -8.30
N ASP A 14 -11.42 16.40 -9.46
CA ASP A 14 -12.85 16.15 -9.59
C ASP A 14 -13.23 14.82 -8.91
N LEU A 15 -12.43 13.76 -9.08
CA LEU A 15 -12.59 12.50 -8.36
C LEU A 15 -12.42 12.66 -6.84
N GLY A 16 -11.42 13.41 -6.40
CA GLY A 16 -11.21 13.71 -4.97
C GLY A 16 -12.40 14.47 -4.36
N THR A 17 -12.91 15.47 -5.06
CA THR A 17 -14.10 16.23 -4.65
C THR A 17 -15.33 15.33 -4.62
N ALA A 18 -15.49 14.45 -5.60
CA ALA A 18 -16.57 13.49 -5.67
C ALA A 18 -16.51 12.46 -4.53
N LEU A 19 -15.31 12.03 -4.14
CA LEU A 19 -15.11 11.13 -2.99
C LEU A 19 -15.50 11.81 -1.68
N VAL A 20 -15.12 13.08 -1.46
CA VAL A 20 -15.57 13.86 -0.29
C VAL A 20 -17.10 13.94 -0.27
N LEU A 21 -17.72 14.28 -1.39
CA LEU A 21 -19.18 14.34 -1.50
C LEU A 21 -19.86 12.98 -1.29
N ALA A 22 -19.19 11.89 -1.65
CA ALA A 22 -19.69 10.54 -1.39
C ALA A 22 -19.65 10.22 0.10
N ILE A 23 -18.55 10.53 0.77
CA ILE A 23 -18.40 10.38 2.24
C ILE A 23 -19.45 11.23 2.98
N GLU A 24 -19.67 12.48 2.56
CA GLU A 24 -20.71 13.34 3.17
C GLU A 24 -22.15 12.79 2.99
N ARG A 25 -22.36 11.88 2.05
CA ARG A 25 -23.66 11.26 1.74
C ARG A 25 -23.78 9.83 2.27
N ASP A 26 -22.69 9.24 2.73
CA ASP A 26 -22.64 7.87 3.23
C ASP A 26 -23.13 7.84 4.68
N GLU A 27 -23.95 6.85 5.03
CA GLU A 27 -24.47 6.72 6.40
C GLU A 27 -23.51 5.94 7.32
N GLY A 28 -22.53 5.22 6.76
CA GLY A 28 -21.58 4.38 7.49
C GLY A 28 -20.18 4.99 7.66
N VAL A 29 -19.88 6.12 7.01
CA VAL A 29 -18.58 6.81 7.13
C VAL A 29 -18.76 8.30 7.24
N GLU A 30 -18.08 8.94 8.19
CA GLU A 30 -18.05 10.38 8.32
C GLU A 30 -16.75 11.00 7.77
N VAL A 31 -16.81 12.30 7.46
CA VAL A 31 -15.60 13.09 7.13
C VAL A 31 -14.55 13.01 8.25
N SER A 32 -15.00 12.88 9.51
CA SER A 32 -14.13 12.73 10.68
C SER A 32 -13.27 11.45 10.61
N ASP A 33 -13.75 10.42 9.91
CA ASP A 33 -13.09 9.13 9.72
C ASP A 33 -11.99 9.16 8.67
N LEU A 34 -11.83 10.28 7.93
CA LEU A 34 -10.69 10.48 7.04
C LEU A 34 -9.34 10.35 7.78
N LYS A 35 -9.29 10.46 9.11
CA LYS A 35 -8.07 10.18 9.89
C LYS A 35 -7.66 8.70 9.88
N TYR A 36 -8.60 7.78 9.63
CA TYR A 36 -8.39 6.34 9.65
C TYR A 36 -8.08 5.76 8.27
N ILE A 37 -8.44 6.47 7.20
CA ILE A 37 -8.07 6.05 5.84
C ILE A 37 -6.63 6.48 5.53
N GLY A 38 -5.78 5.51 5.20
CA GLY A 38 -4.40 5.77 4.76
C GLY A 38 -4.33 6.20 3.29
N LYS A 39 -3.23 6.87 2.91
CA LYS A 39 -2.96 7.32 1.53
C LYS A 39 -3.17 6.22 0.48
N THR A 40 -2.72 4.99 0.77
CA THR A 40 -2.84 3.86 -0.14
C THR A 40 -4.29 3.55 -0.53
N LYS A 41 -5.22 3.61 0.43
CA LYS A 41 -6.64 3.33 0.18
C LYS A 41 -7.29 4.46 -0.64
N VAL A 42 -6.96 5.71 -0.32
CA VAL A 42 -7.40 6.87 -1.12
C VAL A 42 -6.96 6.72 -2.57
N GLU A 43 -5.70 6.35 -2.79
CA GLU A 43 -5.16 6.14 -4.14
C GLU A 43 -5.90 5.02 -4.90
N LYS A 44 -6.33 3.96 -4.20
CA LYS A 44 -7.13 2.89 -4.83
C LYS A 44 -8.52 3.35 -5.19
N LEU A 45 -9.17 4.12 -4.32
CA LEU A 45 -10.47 4.72 -4.62
C LEU A 45 -10.39 5.61 -5.86
N LEU A 46 -9.36 6.46 -5.95
CA LEU A 46 -9.14 7.29 -7.14
C LEU A 46 -8.91 6.44 -8.40
N TYR A 47 -8.11 5.37 -8.32
CA TYR A 47 -7.92 4.44 -9.44
C TYR A 47 -9.24 3.81 -9.91
N LEU A 48 -10.11 3.38 -8.99
CA LEU A 48 -11.41 2.81 -9.35
C LEU A 48 -12.29 3.83 -10.11
N GLY A 49 -12.25 5.10 -9.69
CA GLY A 49 -12.90 6.17 -10.44
C GLY A 49 -12.27 6.42 -11.82
N ILE A 50 -10.94 6.34 -11.93
CA ILE A 50 -10.25 6.48 -13.23
C ILE A 50 -10.70 5.38 -14.20
N GLU A 51 -10.72 4.12 -13.76
CA GLU A 51 -11.12 2.98 -14.59
C GLU A 51 -12.61 3.01 -14.96
N GLU A 52 -13.50 3.31 -14.01
CA GLU A 52 -14.95 3.34 -14.28
C GLU A 52 -15.31 4.38 -15.34
N PHE A 53 -14.64 5.53 -15.33
CA PHE A 53 -14.95 6.67 -16.19
C PHE A 53 -13.98 6.84 -17.37
N ASP A 54 -13.07 5.88 -17.58
CA ASP A 54 -12.04 5.89 -18.63
C ASP A 54 -11.30 7.24 -18.70
N LEU A 55 -10.86 7.73 -17.53
CA LEU A 55 -10.23 9.05 -17.44
C LEU A 55 -8.79 9.01 -17.96
N PRO A 56 -8.34 10.03 -18.70
CA PRO A 56 -7.00 10.07 -19.27
C PRO A 56 -5.97 10.43 -18.19
N VAL A 57 -5.77 9.54 -17.22
CA VAL A 57 -4.85 9.70 -16.09
C VAL A 57 -3.79 8.61 -16.14
N THR A 58 -2.54 9.02 -15.99
CA THR A 58 -1.37 8.14 -16.02
C THR A 58 -1.27 7.39 -14.71
N TYR A 59 -1.24 6.06 -14.79
CA TYR A 59 -1.00 5.19 -13.65
C TYR A 59 -0.22 3.94 -14.06
N CYS A 60 0.28 3.21 -13.07
CA CYS A 60 0.89 1.88 -13.24
C CYS A 60 0.65 1.02 -12.00
N TRP A 61 0.86 -0.29 -12.07
CA TRP A 61 0.82 -1.17 -10.90
C TRP A 61 2.20 -1.23 -10.23
N TYR A 62 2.31 -0.71 -8.99
CA TYR A 62 3.58 -0.59 -8.28
C TYR A 62 3.42 -0.69 -6.74
N LEU A 63 4.24 -1.52 -6.09
CA LEU A 63 4.26 -1.79 -4.65
C LEU A 63 2.91 -2.20 -4.06
N ALA A 64 2.07 -1.23 -3.71
CA ALA A 64 0.75 -1.49 -3.15
C ALA A 64 -0.34 -1.60 -4.23
N GLY A 65 0.00 -1.81 -5.50
CA GLY A 65 -0.93 -1.97 -6.62
C GLY A 65 -1.03 -0.70 -7.47
N ALA A 66 -2.20 -0.40 -8.03
CA ALA A 66 -2.38 0.77 -8.90
C ALA A 66 -1.91 2.09 -8.26
N LYS A 67 -1.02 2.81 -8.94
CA LYS A 67 -0.35 4.02 -8.48
C LYS A 67 -0.50 5.12 -9.50
N ILE A 68 -1.06 6.24 -9.09
CA ILE A 68 -1.37 7.38 -9.94
C ILE A 68 -0.14 8.30 -9.99
N ALA A 69 0.32 8.63 -11.20
CA ALA A 69 1.43 9.56 -11.39
C ALA A 69 1.03 10.96 -10.90
N ASP A 70 1.94 11.65 -10.20
CA ASP A 70 1.76 13.03 -9.73
C ASP A 70 0.46 13.29 -8.92
N CYS A 71 -0.05 12.28 -8.18
CA CYS A 71 -1.25 12.44 -7.36
C CYS A 71 -1.02 13.40 -6.17
N ASP A 72 -1.60 14.61 -6.26
CA ASP A 72 -1.62 15.64 -5.20
C ASP A 72 -2.80 15.45 -4.22
N VAL A 73 -3.73 14.55 -4.53
CA VAL A 73 -4.84 14.20 -3.65
C VAL A 73 -4.41 13.16 -2.64
N ASP A 74 -4.38 13.57 -1.37
CA ASP A 74 -4.22 12.71 -0.21
C ASP A 74 -5.25 13.06 0.88
N VAL A 75 -5.17 12.39 2.02
CA VAL A 75 -6.04 12.63 3.17
C VAL A 75 -6.08 14.10 3.60
N SER A 76 -4.95 14.80 3.54
CA SER A 76 -4.86 16.21 3.92
C SER A 76 -5.57 17.10 2.91
N THR A 77 -5.43 16.79 1.62
CA THR A 77 -6.15 17.48 0.53
C THR A 77 -7.65 17.24 0.65
N LEU A 78 -8.08 16.00 0.91
CA LEU A 78 -9.49 15.66 1.13
C LEU A 78 -10.07 16.38 2.37
N LYS A 79 -9.33 16.42 3.48
CA LYS A 79 -9.76 17.16 4.70
C LYS A 79 -9.90 18.66 4.46
N LYS A 80 -8.97 19.27 3.70
CA LYS A 80 -9.06 20.67 3.30
C LYS A 80 -10.29 20.92 2.43
N GLN A 81 -10.55 20.02 1.47
CA GLN A 81 -11.73 20.07 0.62
C GLN A 81 -13.02 19.92 1.44
N ALA A 82 -13.02 19.07 2.47
CA ALA A 82 -14.14 18.87 3.39
C ALA A 82 -14.29 19.96 4.48
N GLY A 83 -13.44 21.00 4.49
CA GLY A 83 -13.57 22.15 5.38
C GLY A 83 -12.76 22.13 6.68
N GLY A 84 -11.78 21.23 6.83
CA GLY A 84 -10.89 21.16 8.00
C GLY A 84 -9.86 22.30 8.04
N ASN A 85 -10.11 23.31 8.88
CA ASN A 85 -9.22 24.42 9.28
C ASN A 85 -8.82 25.48 8.22
N GLY A 86 -9.79 25.87 7.38
CA GLY A 86 -9.67 27.11 6.61
C GLY A 86 -10.90 27.36 5.76
N ASN A 87 -11.92 28.00 6.33
CA ASN A 87 -13.05 28.70 5.68
C ASN A 87 -13.48 28.31 4.24
N TYR A 88 -13.54 27.02 3.91
CA TYR A 88 -14.26 26.51 2.74
C TYR A 88 -15.24 25.45 3.22
N LYS A 89 -16.33 25.94 3.83
CA LYS A 89 -17.59 25.20 3.85
C LYS A 89 -17.99 24.94 2.39
N LEU A 90 -18.12 23.67 1.96
CA LEU A 90 -18.77 23.33 0.68
C LEU A 90 -20.16 23.99 0.57
N SER A 91 -20.83 24.22 1.71
CA SER A 91 -22.08 24.97 1.80
C SER A 91 -21.95 26.46 1.44
N ASN A 92 -20.78 27.09 1.60
CA ASN A 92 -20.53 28.46 1.14
C ASN A 92 -20.12 28.53 -0.34
N SER A 93 -19.40 27.52 -0.86
CA SER A 93 -19.08 27.44 -2.29
C SER A 93 -20.34 27.23 -3.13
N LEU A 94 -21.34 26.50 -2.62
CA LEU A 94 -22.64 26.33 -3.27
C LEU A 94 -23.55 27.56 -3.12
N GLN A 95 -23.46 28.31 -2.01
CA GLN A 95 -24.29 29.51 -1.77
C GLN A 95 -23.71 30.81 -2.35
N GLN A 96 -22.38 30.97 -2.47
CA GLN A 96 -21.77 32.11 -3.17
C GLN A 96 -22.02 32.08 -4.68
N ILE A 97 -22.21 30.90 -5.27
CA ILE A 97 -22.62 30.73 -6.68
C ILE A 97 -24.08 31.14 -6.91
N GLN A 98 -24.92 31.17 -5.86
CA GLN A 98 -26.33 31.57 -5.96
C GLN A 98 -26.57 33.06 -5.68
N LYS A 99 -25.60 33.79 -5.08
CA LYS A 99 -25.77 35.21 -4.69
C LYS A 99 -25.10 36.22 -5.64
N SER A 100 -24.28 35.79 -6.60
CA SER A 100 -23.84 36.64 -7.71
C SER A 100 -24.88 36.68 -8.84
N SER A 101 -26.08 37.13 -8.50
CA SER A 101 -27.12 37.52 -9.45
C SER A 101 -26.69 38.82 -10.15
N GLY A 102 -25.86 38.67 -11.18
CA GLY A 102 -25.47 39.77 -12.05
C GLY A 102 -24.03 39.64 -12.49
N VAL A 103 -23.80 38.80 -13.51
CA VAL A 103 -22.82 38.97 -14.62
C VAL A 103 -22.63 37.60 -15.30
N ARG A 104 -23.00 37.57 -16.59
CA ARG A 104 -22.71 36.59 -17.66
C ARG A 104 -22.51 35.12 -17.24
N LYS A 105 -23.54 34.30 -17.50
CA LYS A 105 -23.48 32.82 -17.52
C LYS A 105 -22.42 32.36 -18.53
N SER A 106 -21.25 31.96 -18.03
CA SER A 106 -20.33 31.12 -18.78
C SER A 106 -20.86 29.66 -18.75
N PRO A 107 -20.96 28.95 -19.89
CA PRO A 107 -21.50 27.58 -19.95
C PRO A 107 -20.67 26.51 -19.20
N SER A 108 -19.43 26.81 -18.80
CA SER A 108 -18.47 25.84 -18.26
C SER A 108 -18.71 25.37 -16.82
N ASN A 109 -19.46 26.11 -16.00
CA ASN A 109 -19.62 25.77 -14.57
C ASN A 109 -20.73 24.74 -14.28
N LYS A 110 -21.67 24.52 -15.20
CA LYS A 110 -22.73 23.52 -15.01
C LYS A 110 -22.26 22.10 -15.32
N THR A 111 -21.40 21.93 -16.31
CA THR A 111 -20.86 20.64 -16.74
C THR A 111 -19.97 20.03 -15.66
N ASN A 112 -19.13 20.82 -15.00
CA ASN A 112 -18.23 20.29 -13.96
C ASN A 112 -18.99 19.81 -12.71
N LYS A 113 -20.03 20.56 -12.29
CA LYS A 113 -20.90 20.14 -11.18
C LYS A 113 -21.69 18.87 -11.51
N SER A 114 -22.03 18.64 -12.78
CA SER A 114 -22.69 17.41 -13.21
C SER A 114 -21.76 16.20 -13.08
N LYS A 115 -20.51 16.33 -13.56
CA LYS A 115 -19.49 15.26 -13.51
C LYS A 115 -19.15 14.84 -12.08
N VAL A 116 -18.86 15.81 -11.21
CA VAL A 116 -18.54 15.52 -9.80
C VAL A 116 -19.69 14.80 -9.08
N ASN A 117 -20.95 15.13 -9.39
CA ASN A 117 -22.10 14.42 -8.83
C ASN A 117 -22.25 13.01 -9.37
N GLU A 118 -21.93 12.78 -10.64
CA GLU A 118 -21.91 11.45 -11.26
C GLU A 118 -20.85 10.57 -10.61
N TYR A 119 -19.62 11.07 -10.48
CA TYR A 119 -18.52 10.38 -9.81
C TYR A 119 -18.87 10.07 -8.35
N SER A 120 -19.51 11.01 -7.63
CA SER A 120 -19.94 10.79 -6.25
C SER A 120 -20.95 9.65 -6.15
N ARG A 121 -21.87 9.52 -7.12
CA ARG A 121 -22.83 8.41 -7.16
C ARG A 121 -22.18 7.06 -7.41
N PHE A 122 -21.08 7.02 -8.18
CA PHE A 122 -20.29 5.81 -8.33
C PHE A 122 -19.75 5.34 -6.98
N TYR A 123 -19.10 6.24 -6.23
CA TYR A 123 -18.56 5.89 -4.91
C TYR A 123 -19.65 5.49 -3.91
N THR A 124 -20.81 6.15 -3.88
CA THR A 124 -21.86 5.78 -2.93
C THR A 124 -22.63 4.50 -3.31
N LYS A 125 -22.69 4.14 -4.60
CA LYS A 125 -23.51 3.00 -5.06
C LYS A 125 -22.72 1.73 -5.32
N LYS A 126 -21.49 1.85 -5.82
CA LYS A 126 -20.68 0.71 -6.26
C LYS A 126 -19.57 0.37 -5.27
N ILE A 127 -19.17 1.30 -4.41
CA ILE A 127 -18.07 1.09 -3.47
C ILE A 127 -18.61 1.01 -2.05
N ASN A 128 -18.24 -0.06 -1.33
CA ASN A 128 -18.49 -0.16 0.11
C ASN A 128 -17.46 0.71 0.86
N LEU A 129 -17.77 2.00 1.05
CA LEU A 129 -16.88 2.96 1.70
C LEU A 129 -16.57 2.57 3.15
N GLU A 130 -17.56 2.12 3.91
CA GLU A 130 -17.37 1.62 5.28
C GLU A 130 -16.34 0.47 5.32
N GLY A 131 -16.53 -0.52 4.44
CA GLY A 131 -15.60 -1.62 4.28
C GLY A 131 -14.19 -1.18 3.88
N VAL A 132 -14.07 -0.15 3.04
CA VAL A 132 -12.74 0.42 2.69
C VAL A 132 -12.11 1.12 3.88
N PHE A 133 -12.84 1.90 4.67
CA PHE A 133 -12.28 2.69 5.77
C PHE A 133 -11.78 1.81 6.91
N TYR A 134 -12.62 0.89 7.40
CA TYR A 134 -12.36 0.19 8.66
C TYR A 134 -11.60 -1.13 8.51
N LYS A 135 -11.56 -1.71 7.30
CA LYS A 135 -10.83 -2.97 7.07
C LYS A 135 -9.32 -2.80 7.22
N PRO A 136 -8.58 -3.76 7.84
CA PRO A 136 -7.13 -3.71 7.86
C PRO A 136 -6.53 -3.57 6.45
N LEU A 137 -5.42 -2.84 6.32
CA LEU A 137 -4.87 -2.50 5.01
C LEU A 137 -4.55 -3.73 4.14
N LEU A 138 -3.95 -4.79 4.72
CA LEU A 138 -3.58 -5.98 3.96
C LEU A 138 -4.81 -6.74 3.46
N ASP A 139 -5.87 -6.83 4.27
CA ASP A 139 -7.11 -7.52 3.91
C ASP A 139 -7.84 -6.75 2.80
N TYR A 140 -7.87 -5.41 2.90
CA TYR A 140 -8.37 -4.55 1.82
C TYR A 140 -7.56 -4.73 0.52
N LEU A 141 -6.23 -4.76 0.61
CA LEU A 141 -5.38 -4.94 -0.57
C LEU A 141 -5.55 -6.32 -1.19
N TYR A 142 -5.76 -7.37 -0.39
CA TYR A 142 -6.04 -8.72 -0.88
C TYR A 142 -7.28 -8.73 -1.78
N GLU A 143 -8.40 -8.17 -1.29
CA GLU A 143 -9.65 -8.07 -2.06
C GLU A 143 -9.46 -7.21 -3.31
N PHE A 144 -8.80 -6.05 -3.15
CA PHE A 144 -8.53 -5.14 -4.25
C PHE A 144 -7.68 -5.80 -5.35
N TYR A 145 -6.68 -6.61 -5.00
CA TYR A 145 -5.87 -7.32 -5.98
C TYR A 145 -6.64 -8.46 -6.64
N ASN A 146 -7.45 -9.19 -5.88
CA ASN A 146 -8.24 -10.28 -6.42
C ASN A 146 -9.23 -9.78 -7.49
N GLU A 147 -9.78 -8.58 -7.33
CA GLU A 147 -10.76 -8.01 -8.26
C GLU A 147 -10.13 -7.18 -9.38
N TYR A 148 -9.12 -6.37 -9.09
CA TYR A 148 -8.65 -5.33 -10.01
C TYR A 148 -7.21 -5.51 -10.52
N ALA A 149 -6.42 -6.44 -9.98
CA ALA A 149 -5.05 -6.62 -10.45
C ALA A 149 -5.02 -7.11 -11.90
N PRO A 150 -4.03 -6.69 -12.70
CA PRO A 150 -3.83 -7.23 -14.03
C PRO A 150 -3.68 -8.75 -13.91
N LYS A 151 -4.45 -9.49 -14.70
CA LYS A 151 -4.58 -10.95 -14.58
C LYS A 151 -3.23 -11.68 -14.55
N GLU A 152 -2.27 -11.19 -15.34
CA GLU A 152 -0.90 -11.72 -15.40
C GLU A 152 -0.16 -11.62 -14.06
N TYR A 153 -0.35 -10.54 -13.28
CA TYR A 153 0.40 -10.26 -12.05
C TYR A 153 -0.42 -10.47 -10.77
N ALA A 154 -1.71 -10.77 -10.87
CA ALA A 154 -2.62 -10.86 -9.73
C ALA A 154 -2.13 -11.83 -8.66
N GLN A 155 -1.72 -13.04 -9.05
CA GLN A 155 -1.22 -14.05 -8.11
C GLN A 155 0.07 -13.61 -7.41
N VAL A 156 0.98 -12.92 -8.11
CA VAL A 156 2.21 -12.40 -7.50
C VAL A 156 1.89 -11.40 -6.38
N TYR A 157 0.92 -10.50 -6.61
CA TYR A 157 0.46 -9.56 -5.60
C TYR A 157 -0.19 -10.25 -4.39
N LEU A 158 -1.07 -11.23 -4.65
CA LEU A 158 -1.74 -12.00 -3.59
C LEU A 158 -0.72 -12.76 -2.72
N ARG A 159 0.23 -13.47 -3.34
CA ARG A 159 1.29 -14.18 -2.61
C ARG A 159 2.21 -13.24 -1.84
N SER A 160 2.42 -12.02 -2.33
CA SER A 160 3.13 -11.01 -1.55
C SER A 160 2.35 -10.54 -0.32
N ILE A 161 1.02 -10.53 -0.35
CA ILE A 161 0.19 -10.22 0.83
C ILE A 161 0.26 -11.36 1.84
N ASP A 162 0.08 -12.61 1.39
CA ASP A 162 0.19 -13.81 2.25
C ASP A 162 1.53 -13.80 3.01
N TYR A 163 2.62 -13.56 2.29
CA TYR A 163 3.96 -13.48 2.84
C TYR A 163 4.10 -12.40 3.93
N ARG A 164 3.54 -11.20 3.69
CA ARG A 164 3.58 -10.09 4.65
C ARG A 164 2.71 -10.34 5.88
N GLN A 165 1.56 -10.98 5.70
CA GLN A 165 0.70 -11.36 6.83
C GLN A 165 1.43 -12.34 7.76
N ILE A 166 2.16 -13.32 7.20
CA ILE A 166 2.97 -14.25 8.00
C ILE A 166 4.09 -13.51 8.73
N LEU A 167 4.80 -12.57 8.08
CA LEU A 167 5.82 -11.78 8.76
C LEU A 167 5.24 -10.96 9.92
N ASN A 168 4.08 -10.33 9.73
CA ASN A 168 3.40 -9.58 10.79
C ASN A 168 2.95 -10.50 11.94
N GLN A 169 2.56 -11.74 11.64
CA GLN A 169 2.21 -12.73 12.67
C GLN A 169 3.45 -13.15 13.47
N ILE A 170 4.58 -13.40 12.80
CA ILE A 170 5.85 -13.71 13.45
C ILE A 170 6.27 -12.57 14.38
N GLN A 171 6.17 -11.31 13.93
CA GLN A 171 6.47 -10.14 14.75
C GLN A 171 5.60 -10.09 16.01
N LYS A 172 4.29 -10.25 15.87
CA LYS A 172 3.36 -10.28 17.01
C LYS A 172 3.66 -11.43 17.97
N ASP A 173 3.98 -12.61 17.43
CA ASP A 173 4.31 -13.77 18.26
C ASP A 173 5.58 -13.50 19.08
N ILE A 174 6.62 -12.87 18.51
CA ILE A 174 7.83 -12.45 19.24
C ILE A 174 7.53 -11.31 20.23
N GLU A 175 6.73 -10.32 19.83
CA GLU A 175 6.34 -9.18 20.66
C GLU A 175 5.61 -9.65 21.93
N ASN A 176 4.70 -10.61 21.80
CA ASN A 176 4.01 -11.20 22.95
C ASN A 176 4.99 -11.86 23.92
N GLN A 177 5.98 -12.61 23.42
CA GLN A 177 7.00 -13.25 24.26
C GLN A 177 7.86 -12.23 24.99
N VAL A 178 8.26 -11.14 24.32
CA VAL A 178 9.01 -10.04 24.94
C VAL A 178 8.15 -9.28 25.96
N GLY A 179 6.86 -9.08 25.68
CA GLY A 179 5.93 -8.35 26.53
C GLY A 179 5.51 -9.09 27.79
N GLU A 180 5.29 -10.41 27.69
CA GLU A 180 4.94 -11.28 28.81
C GLU A 180 6.08 -11.40 29.84
N HIS A 181 7.34 -11.27 29.39
CA HIS A 181 8.51 -11.18 30.27
C HIS A 181 8.40 -10.07 31.35
N ASN A 182 7.51 -9.08 31.16
CA ASN A 182 7.25 -8.01 32.12
C ASN A 182 6.02 -8.26 33.04
N GLN A 183 5.25 -9.34 32.86
CA GLN A 183 4.00 -9.59 33.59
C GLN A 183 3.74 -11.04 34.06
N SER A 184 4.60 -12.02 33.80
CA SER A 184 4.22 -13.42 34.03
C SER A 184 3.99 -13.83 35.50
N SER A 185 2.72 -14.17 35.78
CA SER A 185 2.27 -15.11 36.80
C SER A 185 2.53 -16.55 36.33
N LEU A 186 2.77 -17.48 37.28
CA LEU A 186 3.19 -18.89 37.09
C LEU A 186 2.25 -19.80 36.24
N ALA A 187 1.15 -19.29 35.69
CA ALA A 187 0.13 -20.12 35.03
C ALA A 187 0.35 -20.36 33.52
N ASP A 188 1.19 -19.57 32.84
CA ASP A 188 1.28 -19.57 31.36
C ASP A 188 2.48 -20.35 30.77
N PHE A 189 3.28 -20.97 31.62
CA PHE A 189 4.60 -21.54 31.28
C PHE A 189 4.59 -22.71 30.27
N ASN A 190 3.43 -23.27 29.93
CA ASN A 190 3.34 -24.53 29.16
C ASN A 190 2.78 -24.40 27.72
N SER A 191 2.53 -23.20 27.18
CA SER A 191 1.73 -23.07 25.94
C SER A 191 2.30 -22.27 24.77
N GLN A 192 3.52 -21.71 24.84
CA GLN A 192 3.90 -20.62 23.91
C GLN A 192 4.96 -20.90 22.84
N THR A 193 5.84 -21.88 23.01
CA THR A 193 6.80 -22.33 21.97
C THR A 193 6.19 -22.97 20.70
N PRO A 194 5.00 -23.61 20.71
CA PRO A 194 4.44 -24.23 19.51
C PRO A 194 4.18 -23.24 18.36
N LYS A 195 3.78 -22.01 18.68
CA LYS A 195 3.32 -21.03 17.69
C LYS A 195 4.42 -20.61 16.72
N LEU A 196 5.62 -20.27 17.21
CA LEU A 196 6.73 -19.87 16.34
C LEU A 196 7.24 -21.02 15.46
N GLN A 197 7.29 -22.25 15.98
CA GLN A 197 7.69 -23.40 15.18
C GLN A 197 6.71 -23.63 14.03
N ASP A 198 5.40 -23.50 14.28
CA ASP A 198 4.36 -23.61 13.25
C ASP A 198 4.46 -22.49 12.20
N ARG A 199 4.80 -21.26 12.63
CA ARG A 199 5.04 -20.13 11.71
C ARG A 199 6.19 -20.38 10.75
N ARG A 200 7.20 -21.16 11.13
CA ARG A 200 8.30 -21.50 10.23
C ARG A 200 7.82 -22.25 8.99
N GLY A 201 6.99 -23.27 9.18
CA GLY A 201 6.40 -24.01 8.06
C GLY A 201 5.58 -23.08 7.17
N SER A 202 4.77 -22.21 7.77
CA SER A 202 3.95 -21.24 7.03
C SER A 202 4.82 -20.26 6.22
N LEU A 203 5.93 -19.79 6.79
CA LEU A 203 6.88 -18.91 6.12
C LEU A 203 7.58 -19.59 4.94
N ASP A 204 7.97 -20.86 5.09
CA ASP A 204 8.60 -21.63 4.01
C ASP A 204 7.60 -21.91 2.86
N ASP A 205 6.34 -22.20 3.19
CA ASP A 205 5.25 -22.39 2.22
C ASP A 205 4.94 -21.10 1.46
N ALA A 206 4.84 -19.97 2.16
CA ALA A 206 4.61 -18.67 1.53
C ALA A 206 5.83 -18.22 0.70
N SER A 207 7.05 -18.47 1.17
CA SER A 207 8.28 -18.23 0.42
C SER A 207 8.28 -19.01 -0.90
N THR A 208 7.89 -20.28 -0.83
CA THR A 208 7.83 -21.17 -2.00
C THR A 208 6.76 -20.70 -2.96
N SER A 209 5.56 -20.40 -2.46
CA SER A 209 4.43 -19.92 -3.26
C SER A 209 4.77 -18.64 -4.02
N LEU A 210 5.28 -17.61 -3.33
CA LEU A 210 5.67 -16.36 -3.98
C LEU A 210 6.79 -16.57 -5.02
N ARG A 211 7.77 -17.42 -4.72
CA ARG A 211 8.84 -17.75 -5.67
C ARG A 211 8.30 -18.43 -6.92
N MET A 212 7.33 -19.35 -6.79
CA MET A 212 6.72 -20.01 -7.94
C MET A 212 6.01 -19.01 -8.84
N GLU A 213 5.19 -18.11 -8.27
CA GLU A 213 4.50 -17.07 -9.05
C GLU A 213 5.49 -16.11 -9.75
N LEU A 214 6.59 -15.75 -9.08
CA LEU A 214 7.64 -14.92 -9.70
C LEU A 214 8.37 -15.64 -10.84
N THR A 215 8.53 -16.96 -10.76
CA THR A 215 9.21 -17.76 -11.78
C THR A 215 8.28 -18.07 -12.96
N ALA A 216 6.96 -18.10 -12.72
CA ALA A 216 5.95 -18.38 -13.75
C ALA A 216 5.83 -17.26 -14.79
N ILE A 217 6.38 -16.08 -14.53
CA ILE A 217 6.36 -14.92 -15.42
C ILE A 217 7.79 -14.64 -15.87
N ASP A 218 8.06 -14.83 -17.16
CA ASP A 218 9.41 -14.74 -17.75
C ASP A 218 10.13 -13.43 -17.41
N ASP A 219 9.40 -12.31 -17.47
CA ASP A 219 9.92 -10.99 -17.15
C ASP A 219 10.32 -10.83 -15.68
N LEU A 220 9.83 -11.68 -14.77
CA LEU A 220 10.09 -11.60 -13.33
C LEU A 220 11.10 -12.64 -12.82
N ASP A 221 11.48 -13.64 -13.60
CA ASP A 221 12.38 -14.73 -13.16
C ASP A 221 13.70 -14.20 -12.58
N HIS A 222 14.28 -13.18 -13.21
CA HIS A 222 15.53 -12.57 -12.73
C HIS A 222 15.41 -11.93 -11.32
N THR A 223 14.19 -11.60 -10.88
CA THR A 223 13.94 -11.05 -9.53
C THR A 223 13.98 -12.12 -8.44
N VAL A 224 13.82 -13.38 -8.80
CA VAL A 224 13.86 -14.53 -7.87
C VAL A 224 15.19 -14.59 -7.13
N THR A 225 16.29 -14.17 -7.75
CA THR A 225 17.60 -14.12 -7.10
C THR A 225 17.63 -13.16 -5.92
N THR A 226 16.99 -11.98 -6.05
CA THR A 226 16.84 -10.99 -4.99
C THR A 226 16.02 -11.57 -3.83
N PHE A 227 14.90 -12.23 -4.16
CA PHE A 227 14.04 -12.87 -3.17
C PHE A 227 14.73 -14.04 -2.45
N LYS A 228 15.48 -14.90 -3.14
CA LYS A 228 16.26 -16.00 -2.56
C LYS A 228 17.30 -15.51 -1.55
N ARG A 229 18.00 -14.41 -1.86
CA ARG A 229 18.99 -13.84 -0.95
C ARG A 229 18.35 -13.31 0.34
N PHE A 230 17.19 -12.67 0.22
CA PHE A 230 16.44 -12.19 1.36
C PHE A 230 15.84 -13.33 2.19
N SER A 231 15.13 -14.28 1.57
CA SER A 231 14.54 -15.43 2.28
C SER A 231 15.60 -16.25 3.02
N SER A 232 16.78 -16.43 2.45
CA SER A 232 17.91 -17.05 3.16
C SER A 232 18.35 -16.26 4.40
N LEU A 233 18.42 -14.92 4.30
CA LEU A 233 18.75 -14.05 5.44
C LEU A 233 17.69 -14.14 6.53
N LEU A 234 16.41 -14.03 6.16
CA LEU A 234 15.29 -14.13 7.08
C LEU A 234 15.23 -15.49 7.77
N ASN A 235 15.30 -16.60 7.00
CA ASN A 235 15.25 -17.95 7.55
C ASN A 235 16.40 -18.22 8.51
N LYS A 236 17.59 -17.66 8.28
CA LYS A 236 18.70 -17.72 9.24
C LYS A 236 18.40 -16.95 10.52
N SER A 237 17.89 -15.72 10.42
CA SER A 237 17.52 -14.93 11.61
C SER A 237 16.47 -15.67 12.42
N TYR A 238 15.45 -16.18 11.72
CA TYR A 238 14.35 -16.86 12.36
C TYR A 238 14.75 -18.19 13.01
N ALA A 239 15.60 -18.98 12.34
CA ALA A 239 16.15 -20.20 12.92
C ALA A 239 16.99 -19.92 14.18
N LYS A 240 17.72 -18.80 14.22
CA LYS A 240 18.46 -18.40 15.43
C LYS A 240 17.51 -18.00 16.56
N ILE A 241 16.45 -17.23 16.27
CA ILE A 241 15.43 -16.88 17.27
C ILE A 241 14.78 -18.14 17.86
N LEU A 242 14.42 -19.11 17.02
CA LEU A 242 13.83 -20.38 17.47
C LEU A 242 14.77 -21.23 18.35
N GLN A 243 16.08 -20.97 18.33
CA GLN A 243 17.06 -21.65 19.18
C GLN A 243 17.26 -20.95 20.52
N LEU A 244 16.78 -19.72 20.68
CA LEU A 244 16.85 -19.00 21.93
C LEU A 244 15.81 -19.56 22.91
N ASP A 245 16.19 -19.62 24.17
CA ASP A 245 15.22 -19.86 25.23
C ASP A 245 14.27 -18.66 25.35
N TYR A 246 13.09 -18.91 25.92
CA TYR A 246 12.04 -17.90 26.06
C TYR A 246 12.54 -16.61 26.74
N GLU A 247 13.31 -16.77 27.81
CA GLU A 247 13.89 -15.67 28.60
C GLU A 247 14.98 -14.87 27.85
N ASP A 248 15.52 -15.42 26.76
CA ASP A 248 16.56 -14.75 25.96
C ASP A 248 15.98 -13.91 24.81
N HIS A 249 14.65 -13.88 24.66
CA HIS A 249 13.99 -13.05 23.66
C HIS A 249 14.06 -11.58 24.07
N LYS A 250 14.84 -10.79 23.31
CA LYS A 250 15.05 -9.35 23.54
C LYS A 250 14.34 -8.50 22.50
N MET A 251 14.09 -7.24 22.85
CA MET A 251 13.56 -6.23 21.91
C MET A 251 14.43 -6.10 20.65
N GLU A 252 15.74 -6.36 20.74
CA GLU A 252 16.66 -6.35 19.59
C GLU A 252 16.29 -7.41 18.53
N HIS A 253 15.77 -8.58 18.95
CA HIS A 253 15.31 -9.62 18.03
C HIS A 253 14.03 -9.21 17.31
N LEU A 254 13.09 -8.59 18.03
CA LEU A 254 11.87 -8.04 17.45
C LEU A 254 12.20 -6.95 16.42
N ASN A 255 13.01 -5.95 16.81
CA ASN A 255 13.44 -4.87 15.95
C ASN A 255 14.11 -5.39 14.67
N HIS A 256 14.93 -6.45 14.77
CA HIS A 256 15.57 -7.04 13.59
C HIS A 256 14.57 -7.71 12.63
N ILE A 257 13.55 -8.39 13.14
CA ILE A 257 12.50 -8.98 12.30
C ILE A 257 11.59 -7.90 11.70
N GLU A 258 11.34 -6.81 12.42
CA GLU A 258 10.68 -5.61 11.90
C GLU A 258 11.47 -4.99 10.75
N ASP A 259 12.77 -4.77 10.96
CA ASP A 259 13.69 -4.26 9.95
C ASP A 259 13.71 -5.16 8.70
N LEU A 260 13.73 -6.48 8.86
CA LEU A 260 13.67 -7.43 7.75
C LEU A 260 12.34 -7.41 6.99
N SER A 261 11.22 -7.22 7.69
CA SER A 261 9.90 -7.05 7.05
C SER A 261 9.81 -5.74 6.27
N GLN A 262 10.35 -4.66 6.83
CA GLN A 262 10.43 -3.38 6.15
C GLN A 262 11.38 -3.46 4.94
N PHE A 263 12.49 -4.18 5.07
CA PHE A 263 13.43 -4.45 3.97
C PHE A 263 12.77 -5.27 2.86
N PHE A 264 11.96 -6.28 3.21
CA PHE A 264 11.17 -7.02 2.22
C PHE A 264 10.32 -6.07 1.37
N TYR A 265 9.49 -5.23 2.01
CA TYR A 265 8.57 -4.36 1.27
C TYR A 265 9.30 -3.26 0.48
N SER A 266 10.36 -2.69 1.04
CA SER A 266 11.05 -1.53 0.46
C SER A 266 12.02 -1.89 -0.66
N TRP A 267 12.60 -3.09 -0.61
CA TRP A 267 13.65 -3.52 -1.53
C TRP A 267 13.28 -4.78 -2.29
N VAL A 268 13.00 -5.87 -1.57
CA VAL A 268 12.81 -7.17 -2.20
C VAL A 268 11.56 -7.19 -3.07
N TRP A 269 10.45 -6.69 -2.56
CA TRP A 269 9.18 -6.55 -3.26
C TRP A 269 9.20 -5.42 -4.30
N GLN A 270 9.99 -4.36 -4.04
CA GLN A 270 10.19 -3.28 -5.01
C GLN A 270 10.75 -3.80 -6.34
N HIS A 271 11.63 -4.82 -6.32
CA HIS A 271 12.27 -5.33 -7.53
C HIS A 271 11.28 -5.84 -8.59
N PRO A 272 10.42 -6.84 -8.33
CA PRO A 272 9.38 -7.25 -9.29
C PRO A 272 8.41 -6.11 -9.58
N CYS A 273 8.06 -5.29 -8.59
CA CYS A 273 7.17 -4.16 -8.80
C CYS A 273 7.68 -3.13 -9.81
N LEU A 274 8.99 -2.92 -9.95
CA LEU A 274 9.54 -2.02 -10.98
C LEU A 274 9.30 -2.56 -12.40
N ILE A 275 9.33 -3.87 -12.58
CA ILE A 275 9.08 -4.51 -13.89
C ILE A 275 7.59 -4.49 -14.19
N ILE A 276 6.76 -4.88 -13.21
CA ILE A 276 5.30 -4.82 -13.33
C ILE A 276 4.85 -3.38 -13.66
N ALA A 277 5.41 -2.37 -12.97
CA ALA A 277 5.07 -0.98 -13.20
C ALA A 277 5.39 -0.53 -14.64
N LYS A 278 6.52 -0.98 -15.20
CA LYS A 278 6.88 -0.71 -16.59
C LYS A 278 5.87 -1.32 -17.55
N ASN A 279 5.49 -2.57 -17.32
CA ASN A 279 4.61 -3.33 -18.21
C ASN A 279 3.14 -2.88 -18.13
N THR A 280 2.74 -2.33 -16.98
CA THR A 280 1.36 -1.90 -16.69
C THR A 280 1.14 -0.39 -16.78
N ALA A 281 2.15 0.38 -17.19
CA ALA A 281 2.00 1.82 -17.34
C ALA A 281 1.01 2.17 -18.46
N VAL A 282 0.07 3.06 -18.17
CA VAL A 282 -0.95 3.59 -19.09
C VAL A 282 -1.12 5.09 -18.92
N GLY A 283 -1.87 5.72 -19.83
CA GLY A 283 -2.23 7.13 -19.78
C GLY A 283 -1.28 8.07 -20.53
N PRO A 284 -1.59 9.38 -20.53
CA PRO A 284 -0.93 10.39 -21.38
C PRO A 284 0.59 10.48 -21.19
N LYS A 285 1.09 10.32 -19.96
CA LYS A 285 2.50 10.43 -19.59
C LYS A 285 3.18 9.08 -19.40
N LYS A 286 2.61 8.00 -19.95
CA LYS A 286 3.14 6.63 -19.85
C LYS A 286 4.65 6.55 -20.12
N TRP A 287 5.14 7.21 -21.16
CA TRP A 287 6.55 7.12 -21.58
C TRP A 287 7.51 7.80 -20.60
N GLU A 288 7.10 8.92 -20.01
CA GLU A 288 7.87 9.60 -18.95
C GLU A 288 7.95 8.71 -17.71
N LEU A 289 6.83 8.09 -17.33
CA LEU A 289 6.77 7.14 -16.23
C LEU A 289 7.67 5.92 -16.46
N ILE A 290 7.61 5.31 -17.65
CA ILE A 290 8.49 4.19 -18.03
C ILE A 290 9.97 4.59 -17.96
N SER A 291 10.33 5.78 -18.46
CA SER A 291 11.70 6.29 -18.38
C SER A 291 12.17 6.46 -16.93
N ALA A 292 11.32 7.03 -16.07
CA ALA A 292 11.62 7.17 -14.64
C ALA A 292 11.80 5.81 -13.94
N ILE A 293 10.94 4.83 -14.26
CA ILE A 293 11.03 3.46 -13.73
C ILE A 293 12.33 2.80 -14.18
N GLN A 294 12.70 2.92 -15.45
CA GLN A 294 13.93 2.35 -15.99
C GLN A 294 15.17 2.93 -15.28
N ASN A 295 15.22 4.25 -15.10
CA ASN A 295 16.28 4.93 -14.36
C ASN A 295 16.37 4.48 -12.89
N ARG A 296 15.24 4.14 -12.26
CA ARG A 296 15.24 3.56 -10.90
C ARG A 296 15.76 2.13 -10.92
N ARG A 297 15.33 1.31 -11.89
CA ARG A 297 15.77 -0.08 -12.05
C ARG A 297 17.27 -0.20 -12.27
N ASP A 298 17.85 0.67 -13.09
CA ASP A 298 19.27 0.60 -13.43
C ASP A 298 20.18 0.86 -12.20
N ARG A 299 19.70 1.64 -11.23
CA ARG A 299 20.39 1.87 -9.95
C ARG A 299 20.05 0.84 -8.87
N PHE A 300 18.90 0.19 -8.99
CA PHE A 300 18.33 -0.67 -7.95
C PHE A 300 19.30 -1.77 -7.49
N MET A 301 19.97 -2.47 -8.42
CA MET A 301 20.81 -3.61 -8.04
C MET A 301 22.07 -3.22 -7.28
N THR A 302 22.63 -2.03 -7.51
CA THR A 302 23.77 -1.50 -6.76
C THR A 302 23.34 -1.16 -5.34
N ASP A 303 22.22 -0.44 -5.20
CA ASP A 303 21.67 -0.07 -3.91
C ASP A 303 21.27 -1.32 -3.10
N PHE A 304 20.60 -2.29 -3.74
CA PHE A 304 20.15 -3.54 -3.10
C PHE A 304 21.30 -4.33 -2.48
N LYS A 305 22.43 -4.44 -3.18
CA LYS A 305 23.63 -5.14 -2.67
C LYS A 305 24.17 -4.47 -1.41
N THR A 306 24.17 -3.15 -1.36
CA THR A 306 24.61 -2.39 -0.19
C THR A 306 23.68 -2.61 0.99
N GLU A 307 22.37 -2.53 0.76
CA GLU A 307 21.39 -2.65 1.85
C GLU A 307 21.30 -4.07 2.41
N ILE A 308 21.33 -5.12 1.57
CA ILE A 308 21.30 -6.50 2.08
C ILE A 308 22.53 -6.81 2.95
N GLU A 309 23.68 -6.21 2.66
CA GLU A 309 24.90 -6.41 3.44
C GLU A 309 24.84 -5.69 4.80
N LYS A 310 24.14 -4.55 4.87
CA LYS A 310 23.85 -3.89 6.16
C LYS A 310 23.00 -4.80 7.06
N HIS A 311 21.95 -5.41 6.53
CA HIS A 311 21.11 -6.33 7.32
C HIS A 311 21.84 -7.62 7.70
N ARG A 312 22.75 -8.14 6.85
CA ARG A 312 23.63 -9.27 7.22
C ARG A 312 24.57 -8.91 8.36
N SER A 313 25.19 -7.73 8.28
CA SER A 313 26.07 -7.23 9.34
C SER A 313 25.31 -7.01 10.65
N ALA A 314 24.06 -6.53 10.59
CA ALA A 314 23.20 -6.40 11.75
C ALA A 314 22.85 -7.77 12.35
N GLN A 315 22.46 -8.74 11.51
CA GLN A 315 22.20 -10.12 11.95
C GLN A 315 23.41 -10.72 12.68
N ALA A 316 24.63 -10.52 12.16
CA ALA A 316 25.84 -11.05 12.78
C ALA A 316 26.09 -10.44 14.18
N ARG A 317 25.79 -9.14 14.37
CA ARG A 317 25.93 -8.46 15.65
C ARG A 317 24.88 -8.91 16.67
N ILE A 318 23.62 -9.01 16.25
CA ILE A 318 22.49 -9.30 17.13
C ILE A 318 22.56 -10.72 17.67
N PHE A 319 23.00 -11.67 16.86
CA PHE A 319 23.05 -13.08 17.23
C PHE A 319 24.48 -13.60 17.36
N GLU A 320 25.36 -12.81 17.99
CA GLU A 320 26.80 -13.06 18.26
C GLU A 320 27.32 -14.39 17.65
N LEU A 321 27.96 -14.28 16.48
CA LEU A 321 28.87 -15.31 15.97
C LEU A 321 30.30 -15.01 16.44
#